data_AF-A0A241ZK58-F1
#
_entry.id   AF-A0A241ZK58-F1
#
_cell.length_a   1.000
_cell.length_b   1.000
_cell.length_c   1.000
_cell.angle_alpha   90.00
_cell.angle_beta   90.00
_cell.angle_gamma   90.00
#
_symmetry.space_group_name_H-M   'P 1'
#
loop_
_entity.id
_entity.type
_entity.pdbx_description
1 polymer ?
#
loop_
_entity_poly.entity_id
_entity_poly.type
_entity_poly.pdbx_seq_one_letter_code
_entity_poly.pdbx_strand_id
1 'polypeptide(L)'
;MEKQPIDEKMQQYFRLMRLRRDFVLSVLVIPTVLIIVLLLVRAEEKYLSIYLPISMIPIILFTMFRLLANDICPWCKFGFFRSNIGTYGNGIDLIFRKNCSHCGMPYKSTKDENM
;
A
#
# COMPACT_ATOMS: atom_id res chain seq x y z
N MET A 1 1.92 -3.96 35.45
CA MET A 1 0.64 -4.12 34.71
C MET A 1 0.95 -4.26 33.23
N GLU A 2 0.73 -5.46 32.72
CA GLU A 2 1.25 -6.01 31.45
C GLU A 2 0.33 -5.62 30.27
N LYS A 3 0.48 -4.40 29.75
CA LYS A 3 -0.25 -3.91 28.54
C LYS A 3 0.57 -3.97 27.24
N GLN A 4 1.84 -4.35 27.32
CA GLN A 4 2.82 -4.26 26.22
C GLN A 4 2.46 -5.00 24.92
N PRO A 5 1.84 -6.20 24.90
CA PRO A 5 1.72 -6.96 23.65
C PRO A 5 0.69 -6.38 22.67
N ILE A 6 -0.24 -5.54 23.12
CA ILE A 6 -1.25 -4.90 22.26
C ILE A 6 -0.67 -3.63 21.61
N ASP A 7 0.08 -2.85 22.38
CA ASP A 7 0.69 -1.61 21.91
C ASP A 7 1.73 -1.87 20.81
N GLU A 8 2.54 -2.93 20.96
CA GLU A 8 3.51 -3.34 19.93
C GLU A 8 2.85 -3.77 18.62
N LYS A 9 1.76 -4.54 18.68
CA LYS A 9 1.01 -4.98 17.50
C LYS A 9 0.35 -3.80 16.78
N MET A 10 -0.19 -2.85 17.54
CA MET A 10 -0.77 -1.62 16.99
C MET A 10 0.31 -0.74 16.35
N GLN A 11 1.51 -0.64 16.95
CA GLN A 11 2.62 0.09 16.36
C GLN A 11 3.08 -0.55 15.03
N GLN A 12 3.16 -1.89 14.97
CA GLN A 12 3.45 -2.62 13.73
C GLN A 12 2.36 -2.37 12.68
N TYR A 13 1.09 -2.41 13.07
CA TYR A 13 -0.02 -2.06 12.18
C TYR A 13 0.10 -0.63 11.60
N PHE A 14 0.40 0.37 12.42
CA PHE A 14 0.59 1.74 11.92
C PHE A 14 1.77 1.85 10.96
N ARG A 15 2.85 1.07 11.15
CA ARG A 15 3.96 0.99 10.19
C ARG A 15 3.49 0.42 8.85
N LEU A 16 2.66 -0.61 8.84
CA LEU A 16 2.07 -1.18 7.61
C LEU A 16 1.19 -0.16 6.88
N MET A 17 0.35 0.57 7.62
CA MET A 17 -0.52 1.60 7.05
C MET A 17 0.29 2.77 6.50
N ARG A 18 1.39 3.15 7.16
CA ARG A 18 2.31 4.17 6.66
C ARG A 18 3.00 3.72 5.38
N LEU A 19 3.55 2.50 5.35
CA LEU A 19 4.18 1.92 4.15
C LEU A 19 3.21 1.88 2.96
N ARG A 20 1.95 1.49 3.19
CA ARG A 20 0.90 1.53 2.16
C ARG A 20 0.63 2.95 1.67
N ARG A 21 0.48 3.91 2.59
CA ARG A 21 0.26 5.31 2.21
C ARG A 21 1.44 5.83 1.38
N ASP A 22 2.66 5.51 1.80
CA ASP A 22 3.87 5.90 1.07
C ASP A 22 3.94 5.21 -0.30
N PHE A 23 3.47 3.97 -0.43
CA PHE A 23 3.28 3.28 -1.71
C PHE A 23 2.29 4.03 -2.62
N VAL A 24 1.08 4.34 -2.13
CA VAL A 24 0.05 5.05 -2.92
C VAL A 24 0.54 6.44 -3.32
N LEU A 25 1.16 7.17 -2.40
CA LEU A 25 1.74 8.47 -2.67
C LEU A 25 2.87 8.38 -3.69
N SER A 26 3.76 7.40 -3.58
CA SER A 26 4.85 7.17 -4.54
C SER A 26 4.32 6.95 -5.96
N VAL A 27 3.32 6.06 -6.10
CA VAL A 27 2.72 5.73 -7.40
C VAL A 27 1.96 6.90 -8.02
N LEU A 28 1.46 7.86 -7.24
CA LEU A 28 0.77 9.05 -7.75
C LEU A 28 1.68 10.27 -7.94
N VAL A 29 2.59 10.52 -6.99
CA VAL A 29 3.45 11.70 -6.94
C VAL A 29 4.62 11.58 -7.90
N ILE A 30 5.24 10.40 -8.02
CA ILE A 30 6.40 10.25 -8.91
C ILE A 30 6.03 10.47 -10.39
N PRO A 31 4.97 9.86 -10.95
CA PRO A 31 4.63 10.13 -12.35
C PRO A 31 4.21 11.58 -12.57
N THR A 32 3.50 12.19 -11.63
CA THR A 32 3.08 13.61 -11.76
C THR A 32 4.27 14.54 -11.75
N VAL A 33 5.23 14.36 -10.83
CA VAL A 33 6.49 15.12 -10.82
C VAL A 33 7.28 14.90 -12.09
N LEU A 34 7.40 13.66 -12.58
CA LEU A 34 8.14 13.34 -13.79
C LEU A 34 7.51 13.98 -15.03
N ILE A 35 6.17 13.97 -15.14
CA ILE A 35 5.43 14.68 -16.20
C ILE A 35 5.70 16.18 -16.13
N ILE A 36 5.62 16.81 -14.95
CA ILE A 36 5.88 18.25 -14.79
C ILE A 36 7.31 18.59 -15.23
N VAL A 37 8.31 17.80 -14.83
CA VAL A 37 9.70 18.01 -15.23
C VAL A 37 9.87 17.89 -16.74
N LEU A 38 9.28 16.87 -17.37
CA LEU A 38 9.34 16.70 -18.83
C LEU A 38 8.64 17.84 -19.59
N LEU A 39 7.53 18.35 -19.07
CA LEU A 39 6.85 19.53 -19.61
C LEU A 39 7.71 20.80 -19.50
N LEU A 40 8.40 21.01 -18.37
CA LEU A 40 9.31 22.15 -18.18
C LEU A 40 10.49 22.14 -19.17
N VAL A 41 10.99 20.95 -19.52
CA VAL A 41 12.10 20.77 -20.47
C VAL A 41 11.61 20.85 -21.94
N ARG A 42 10.31 21.04 -22.19
CA ARG A 42 9.68 20.98 -23.52
C ARG A 42 10.04 19.70 -24.28
N ALA A 43 10.10 18.57 -23.58
CA ALA A 43 10.37 17.28 -24.21
C ALA A 43 9.25 16.95 -25.22
N GLU A 44 9.60 16.40 -26.38
CA GLU A 44 8.60 15.94 -27.34
C GLU A 44 7.71 14.85 -26.72
N GLU A 45 6.42 14.86 -27.05
CA GLU A 45 5.43 13.91 -26.50
C GLU A 45 5.81 12.43 -26.73
N LYS A 46 6.58 12.15 -27.80
CA LYS A 46 7.11 10.82 -28.10
C LYS A 46 8.01 10.28 -26.99
N TYR A 47 8.81 11.15 -26.38
CA TYR A 47 9.66 10.80 -25.25
C TYR A 47 8.83 10.54 -23.99
N LEU A 48 7.75 11.29 -23.78
CA LEU A 48 6.84 11.09 -22.64
C LEU A 48 6.25 9.67 -22.62
N SER A 49 5.77 9.21 -23.78
CA SER A 49 5.16 7.88 -23.92
C SER A 49 6.12 6.73 -23.62
N ILE A 50 7.42 6.90 -23.85
CA ILE A 50 8.44 5.86 -23.66
C ILE A 50 9.09 5.96 -22.28
N TYR A 51 9.45 7.16 -21.82
CA TYR A 51 10.13 7.34 -20.53
C TYR A 51 9.21 7.11 -19.33
N LEU A 52 7.91 7.40 -19.46
CA LEU A 52 6.95 7.14 -18.37
C LEU A 52 6.89 5.66 -17.98
N PRO A 53 6.59 4.70 -18.88
CA PRO A 53 6.55 3.29 -18.49
C PRO A 53 7.92 2.78 -18.03
N ILE A 54 9.01 3.18 -18.69
CA ILE A 54 10.38 2.75 -18.30
C ILE A 54 10.73 3.20 -16.89
N SER A 55 10.35 4.41 -16.49
CA SER A 55 10.59 4.90 -15.13
C SER A 55 9.60 4.32 -14.12
N MET A 56 8.33 4.13 -14.49
CA MET A 56 7.29 3.67 -13.58
C MET A 56 7.37 2.18 -13.24
N ILE A 57 7.69 1.32 -14.19
CA ILE A 57 7.77 -0.14 -13.98
C ILE A 57 8.71 -0.50 -12.81
N PRO A 58 9.99 -0.07 -12.79
CA PRO A 58 10.90 -0.42 -11.70
C PRO A 58 10.45 0.16 -10.35
N ILE A 59 9.83 1.34 -10.35
CA ILE A 59 9.28 1.97 -9.14
C ILE A 59 8.12 1.14 -8.60
N ILE A 60 7.16 0.76 -9.45
CA ILE A 60 6.03 -0.07 -9.06
C ILE A 60 6.52 -1.41 -8.53
N LEU A 61 7.47 -2.05 -9.21
CA LEU A 61 8.06 -3.32 -8.76
C LEU A 61 8.74 -3.17 -7.41
N PHE A 62 9.66 -2.21 -7.25
CA PHE A 62 10.38 -1.98 -6.00
C PHE A 62 9.43 -1.70 -4.83
N THR A 63 8.42 -0.86 -5.06
CA THR A 63 7.46 -0.47 -4.03
C THR A 63 6.48 -1.61 -3.70
N MET A 64 6.08 -2.42 -4.68
CA MET A 64 5.35 -3.68 -4.47
C MET A 64 6.16 -4.66 -3.65
N PHE A 65 7.42 -4.92 -4.00
CA PHE A 65 8.30 -5.80 -3.22
C PHE A 65 8.45 -5.31 -1.78
N ARG A 66 8.59 -4.01 -1.56
CA ARG A 66 8.66 -3.42 -0.22
C ARG A 66 7.37 -3.60 0.58
N LEU A 67 6.21 -3.52 -0.08
CA LEU A 67 4.92 -3.77 0.53
C LEU A 67 4.76 -5.25 0.89
N LEU A 68 5.11 -6.16 -0.03
CA LEU A 68 5.06 -7.62 0.17
C LEU A 68 6.03 -8.09 1.27
N ALA A 69 7.25 -7.56 1.31
CA ALA A 69 8.25 -7.91 2.33
C ALA A 69 7.79 -7.55 3.75
N ASN A 70 6.93 -6.55 3.86
CA ASN A 70 6.35 -6.12 5.12
C ASN A 70 4.89 -6.59 5.27
N ASP A 71 4.34 -7.40 4.37
CA ASP A 71 2.92 -7.80 4.38
C ASP A 71 2.66 -8.91 5.42
N ILE A 72 3.00 -8.68 6.68
CA ILE A 72 2.80 -9.64 7.76
C ILE A 72 1.84 -9.04 8.76
N CYS A 73 0.70 -9.69 8.96
CA CYS A 73 -0.27 -9.32 9.97
C CYS A 73 0.32 -9.53 11.38
N PRO A 74 0.34 -8.52 12.27
CA PRO A 74 0.92 -8.65 13.60
C PRO A 74 0.10 -9.54 14.54
N TRP A 75 -1.12 -9.92 14.15
CA TRP A 75 -2.01 -10.81 14.92
C TRP A 75 -1.91 -12.27 14.49
N CYS A 76 -2.15 -12.55 13.20
CA CYS A 76 -2.20 -13.93 12.70
C CYS A 76 -0.91 -14.37 11.98
N LYS A 77 0.07 -13.47 11.77
CA LYS A 77 1.32 -13.72 11.03
C LYS A 77 1.14 -14.17 9.57
N PHE A 78 -0.08 -14.17 9.05
CA PHE A 78 -0.38 -14.36 7.63
C PHE A 78 -0.28 -13.03 6.86
N GLY A 79 -0.33 -13.12 5.53
CA GLY A 79 -0.42 -11.96 4.64
C GLY A 79 -1.56 -11.03 5.06
N PHE A 80 -1.25 -9.75 5.32
CA PHE A 80 -2.27 -8.77 5.68
C PHE A 80 -3.14 -8.42 4.45
N PHE A 81 -2.50 -8.25 3.29
CA PHE A 81 -3.13 -7.93 2.01
C PHE A 81 -3.42 -9.14 1.15
N ARG A 82 -2.66 -10.23 1.34
CA ARG A 82 -2.82 -11.45 0.56
C ARG A 82 -4.19 -12.09 0.83
N SER A 83 -5.01 -12.17 -0.21
CA SER A 83 -6.21 -13.00 -0.24
C SER A 83 -5.81 -14.48 -0.33
N ASN A 84 -6.58 -15.38 0.30
CA ASN A 84 -6.36 -16.84 0.22
C ASN A 84 -6.55 -17.41 -1.19
N ILE A 85 -6.98 -16.59 -2.14
CA ILE A 85 -7.21 -16.97 -3.53
C ILE A 85 -6.37 -16.01 -4.37
N GLY A 86 -5.62 -16.54 -5.34
CA GLY A 86 -4.68 -15.83 -6.22
C GLY A 86 -5.28 -14.74 -7.10
N THR A 87 -6.46 -14.24 -6.77
CA THR A 87 -6.97 -12.95 -7.18
C THR A 87 -6.22 -11.87 -6.40
N TYR A 88 -5.40 -11.11 -7.12
CA TYR A 88 -5.21 -9.70 -6.80
C TYR A 88 -6.60 -9.15 -6.49
N GLY A 89 -6.92 -8.94 -5.21
CA GLY A 89 -8.12 -8.22 -4.83
C GLY A 89 -8.13 -6.91 -5.62
N ASN A 90 -9.32 -6.44 -5.99
CA ASN A 90 -9.49 -5.20 -6.76
C ASN A 90 -8.43 -4.19 -6.32
N GLY A 91 -7.63 -3.59 -7.21
CA GLY A 91 -6.49 -2.76 -6.79
C GLY A 91 -6.84 -1.65 -5.79
N ILE A 92 -8.12 -1.27 -5.77
CA ILE A 92 -8.77 -0.42 -4.76
C ILE A 92 -8.80 -0.99 -3.33
N ASP A 93 -8.94 -2.30 -3.14
CA ASP A 93 -8.90 -2.94 -1.82
C ASP A 93 -7.54 -2.75 -1.16
N LEU A 94 -6.45 -2.71 -1.93
CA LEU A 94 -5.14 -2.38 -1.41
C LEU A 94 -5.08 -0.95 -0.86
N ILE A 95 -5.90 -0.04 -1.40
CA ILE A 95 -6.00 1.37 -0.99
C ILE A 95 -6.92 1.51 0.23
N PHE A 96 -8.09 0.88 0.24
CA PHE A 96 -9.15 1.13 1.24
C PHE A 96 -9.20 0.14 2.40
N ARG A 97 -8.69 -1.09 2.24
CA ARG A 97 -8.87 -2.15 3.24
C ARG A 97 -8.02 -1.94 4.47
N LYS A 98 -8.61 -1.58 5.60
CA LYS A 98 -7.86 -1.32 6.85
C LYS A 98 -7.65 -2.56 7.73
N ASN A 99 -8.18 -3.71 7.31
CA ASN A 99 -8.26 -4.94 8.10
C ASN A 99 -7.56 -6.10 7.37
N CYS A 100 -7.01 -7.04 8.13
CA CYS A 100 -6.37 -8.25 7.62
C CYS A 100 -7.40 -9.14 6.93
N SER A 101 -7.05 -9.66 5.75
CA SER A 101 -7.86 -10.60 4.97
C SER A 101 -8.19 -11.90 5.71
N HIS A 102 -7.27 -12.36 6.53
CA HIS A 102 -7.32 -13.68 7.16
C HIS A 102 -7.96 -13.67 8.55
N CYS A 103 -7.66 -12.66 9.37
CA CYS A 103 -8.16 -12.60 10.76
C CYS A 103 -9.10 -11.43 11.05
N GLY A 104 -9.33 -10.53 10.08
CA GLY A 104 -10.23 -9.38 10.25
C GLY A 104 -9.70 -8.27 11.17
N MET A 105 -8.51 -8.43 11.75
CA MET A 105 -7.86 -7.46 12.63
C MET A 105 -7.21 -6.30 11.86
N PRO A 106 -7.18 -5.07 12.37
CA PRO A 106 -7.87 -4.62 13.58
C PRO A 106 -9.38 -4.67 13.38
N TYR A 107 -10.11 -5.12 14.41
CA TYR A 107 -11.57 -5.09 14.37
C TYR A 107 -12.03 -3.69 14.00
N LYS A 108 -12.87 -3.59 12.96
CA LYS A 108 -13.63 -2.36 12.71
C LYS A 108 -14.39 -2.09 14.02
N SER A 109 -14.37 -0.87 14.53
CA SER A 109 -15.22 -0.46 15.64
C SER A 109 -16.71 -0.44 15.23
N THR A 110 -17.20 -1.49 14.57
CA THR A 110 -18.63 -1.76 14.39
C THR A 110 -19.17 -2.33 15.71
N LYS A 111 -19.11 -1.47 16.74
CA LYS A 111 -20.05 -1.45 17.86
C LYS A 111 -20.87 -0.15 17.84
N ASP A 112 -20.96 0.48 16.67
CA ASP A 112 -21.83 1.62 16.37
C ASP A 112 -22.77 1.31 15.19
N GLU A 113 -23.27 0.08 15.09
CA GLU A 113 -24.57 -0.21 14.48
C GLU A 113 -25.34 -1.05 15.50
N ASN A 114 -25.66 -0.40 16.62
CA ASN A 114 -26.90 -0.71 17.32
C ASN A 114 -28.02 -0.25 16.38
N MET A 115 -28.57 -1.17 15.60
CA MET A 115 -29.93 -1.09 15.08
C MET A 115 -30.50 -2.50 14.93
#